data_AF-A0A7Z9ITJ1-F1
#
_entry.id   AF-A0A7Z9ITJ1-F1
#
_cell.length_a   1.000
_cell.length_b   1.000
_cell.length_c   1.000
_cell.angle_alpha   90.00
_cell.angle_beta   90.00
_cell.angle_gamma   90.00
#
_symmetry.space_group_name_H-M   'P 1'
#
loop_
_entity.id
_entity.type
_entity.pdbx_description
1 polymer ?
#
loop_
_entity_poly.entity_id
_entity_poly.type
_entity_poly.pdbx_seq_one_letter_code
_entity_poly.pdbx_strand_id
1 'polypeptide(L)'
;MPVETNTLVNGRMTNTTDRVFITPTVAKRSNYDGSFKQDYEYKRGSGDLDECNGREYNGKYTYFATQTFPFFPRCHWGHIGRDFLKP
;
A
#
# COMPACT_ATOMS: atom_id res chain seq x y z
N MET A 1 9.02 -0.97 -19.97
CA MET A 1 9.24 0.45 -19.59
C MET A 1 9.90 0.40 -18.21
N PRO A 2 10.98 1.15 -17.94
CA PRO A 2 11.66 1.03 -16.66
C PRO A 2 10.70 1.53 -15.59
N VAL A 3 10.25 0.61 -14.75
CA VAL A 3 9.49 0.88 -13.54
C VAL A 3 10.47 1.62 -12.64
N GLU A 4 10.32 2.95 -12.50
CA GLU A 4 11.25 3.75 -11.70
C GLU A 4 11.14 3.28 -10.25
N THR A 5 12.16 2.54 -9.80
CA THR A 5 12.20 1.92 -8.48
C THR A 5 11.93 2.96 -7.41
N ASN A 6 11.03 2.65 -6.48
CA ASN A 6 10.77 3.51 -5.35
C ASN A 6 12.06 3.66 -4.53
N THR A 7 12.65 4.87 -4.51
CA THR A 7 13.88 5.13 -3.76
C THR A 7 13.59 5.24 -2.27
N LEU A 8 14.32 4.48 -1.46
CA LEU A 8 14.30 4.62 0.00
C LEU A 8 15.21 5.77 0.43
N VAL A 9 14.61 6.83 0.95
CA VAL A 9 15.32 7.98 1.53
C VAL A 9 14.89 8.11 2.99
N ASN A 10 15.83 7.98 3.93
CA ASN A 10 15.58 8.07 5.37
C ASN A 10 14.44 7.15 5.87
N GLY A 11 14.32 5.95 5.30
CA GLY A 11 13.28 4.98 5.67
C GLY A 11 11.90 5.25 5.06
N ARG A 12 11.78 6.25 4.17
CA ARG A 12 10.55 6.55 3.41
C ARG A 12 10.75 6.28 1.92
N MET A 13 9.76 5.68 1.28
CA MET A 13 9.73 5.52 -0.17
C MET A 13 9.30 6.86 -0.81
N THR A 14 10.16 7.46 -1.64
CA THR A 14 9.96 8.84 -2.15
C THR A 14 9.63 8.94 -3.63
N ASN A 15 9.71 7.85 -4.39
CA ASN A 15 9.06 7.79 -5.70
C ASN A 15 7.71 7.07 -5.53
N THR A 16 6.65 7.63 -6.06
CA THR A 16 5.24 7.25 -5.82
C THR A 16 4.43 7.19 -7.13
N THR A 17 5.12 7.28 -8.26
CA THR A 17 4.53 7.27 -9.61
C THR A 17 3.92 5.91 -9.97
N ASP A 18 4.33 4.88 -9.25
CA ASP A 18 3.68 3.58 -9.26
C ASP A 18 2.57 3.56 -8.21
N ARG A 19 1.41 4.04 -8.63
CA ARG A 19 0.14 3.84 -7.92
C ARG A 19 -0.10 2.33 -7.83
N VAL A 20 0.38 1.74 -6.73
CA VAL A 20 0.07 0.37 -6.29
C VAL A 20 -1.45 0.17 -6.17
N PHE A 21 -2.15 1.26 -5.87
CA PHE A 21 -3.60 1.33 -5.91
C PHE A 21 -4.10 2.35 -6.93
N ILE A 22 -5.01 1.94 -7.80
CA ILE A 22 -5.66 2.79 -8.79
C ILE A 22 -7.02 3.26 -8.29
N THR A 23 -7.43 4.48 -8.66
CA THR A 23 -8.82 4.92 -8.52
C THR A 23 -9.67 4.20 -9.57
N PRO A 24 -10.82 3.60 -9.21
CA PRO A 24 -11.70 2.94 -10.18
C PRO A 24 -12.10 3.90 -11.31
N THR A 25 -11.99 3.44 -12.56
CA THR A 25 -12.26 4.27 -13.75
C THR A 25 -13.76 4.58 -13.92
N VAL A 26 -14.62 3.81 -13.27
CA VAL A 26 -16.07 3.98 -13.35
C VAL A 26 -16.52 4.95 -12.26
N ALA A 27 -16.55 6.23 -12.64
CA ALA A 27 -17.17 7.34 -11.91
C ALA A 27 -18.72 7.21 -11.83
N LYS A 28 -19.24 6.04 -11.42
CA LYS A 28 -20.69 5.84 -11.16
C LYS A 28 -21.05 6.07 -9.68
N ARG A 29 -20.15 6.67 -8.91
CA ARG A 29 -20.44 7.34 -7.63
C ARG A 29 -19.59 8.60 -7.58
N SER A 30 -20.22 9.77 -7.44
CA SER A 30 -19.55 11.08 -7.40
C SER A 30 -18.73 11.34 -6.12
N ASN A 31 -18.35 10.30 -5.37
CA ASN A 31 -17.91 10.43 -3.97
C ASN A 31 -16.54 9.80 -3.71
N TYR A 32 -15.77 9.48 -4.75
CA TYR A 32 -14.39 8.99 -4.60
C TYR A 32 -13.45 10.21 -4.53
N ASP A 33 -13.33 10.81 -3.33
CA ASP A 33 -12.47 11.98 -3.10
C ASP A 33 -11.05 11.60 -2.64
N GLY A 34 -10.79 10.31 -2.45
CA GLY A 34 -9.50 9.77 -2.05
C GLY A 34 -9.32 9.68 -0.52
N SER A 35 -10.35 9.97 0.25
CA SER A 35 -10.34 9.89 1.72
C SER A 35 -10.46 8.45 2.24
N PHE A 36 -11.13 7.56 1.49
CA PHE A 36 -11.46 6.22 1.98
C PHE A 36 -10.71 5.12 1.25
N LYS A 37 -10.45 4.00 1.92
CA LYS A 37 -9.82 2.81 1.30
C LYS A 37 -10.58 2.35 0.05
N GLN A 38 -11.91 2.45 0.09
CA GLN A 38 -12.82 2.05 -0.97
C GLN A 38 -12.63 2.84 -2.27
N ASP A 39 -11.90 3.95 -2.21
CA ASP A 39 -11.59 4.81 -3.36
C ASP A 39 -10.42 4.26 -4.18
N TYR A 40 -9.83 3.15 -3.73
CA TYR A 40 -8.58 2.60 -4.23
C TYR A 40 -8.67 1.09 -4.43
N GLU A 41 -8.17 0.61 -5.56
CA GLU A 41 -8.08 -0.81 -5.91
C GLU A 41 -6.62 -1.21 -6.10
N TYR A 42 -6.18 -2.29 -5.44
CA TYR A 42 -4.84 -2.80 -5.62
C TYR A 42 -4.64 -3.32 -7.05
N LYS A 43 -3.58 -2.87 -7.72
CA LYS A 43 -3.18 -3.35 -9.04
C LYS A 43 -1.85 -4.09 -8.93
N ARG A 44 -1.91 -5.41 -9.07
CA ARG A 44 -0.71 -6.26 -9.04
C ARG A 44 0.29 -5.83 -10.12
N GLY A 45 1.56 -5.67 -9.72
CA GLY A 45 2.66 -5.36 -10.63
C GLY A 45 2.70 -3.91 -11.12
N SER A 46 1.91 -3.00 -10.55
CA SER A 46 2.01 -1.56 -10.83
C SER A 46 2.99 -0.82 -9.92
N GLY A 47 3.89 -1.55 -9.23
CA GLY A 47 4.90 -1.01 -8.32
C GLY A 47 5.70 -2.08 -7.59
N ASP A 48 6.68 -1.64 -6.79
CA ASP A 48 7.58 -2.50 -5.99
C ASP A 48 6.96 -3.05 -4.71
N LEU A 49 5.78 -2.55 -4.30
CA LEU A 49 5.09 -2.94 -3.08
C LEU A 49 3.88 -3.84 -3.39
N ASP A 50 3.59 -4.75 -2.48
CA ASP A 50 2.41 -5.60 -2.53
C ASP A 50 1.15 -4.90 -2.01
N GLU A 51 0.04 -5.62 -1.96
CA GLU A 51 -1.27 -5.15 -1.49
C GLU A 51 -1.28 -4.71 -0.01
N CYS A 52 -0.25 -5.10 0.74
CA CYS A 52 -0.10 -4.78 2.14
C CYS A 52 0.77 -3.54 2.39
N ASN A 53 1.28 -2.89 1.33
CA ASN A 53 2.27 -1.82 1.39
C ASN A 53 3.64 -2.31 1.92
N GLY A 54 3.98 -3.57 1.63
CA GLY A 54 5.22 -4.20 2.02
C GLY A 54 5.95 -4.85 0.85
N ARG A 55 7.21 -5.22 1.08
CA ARG A 55 8.00 -6.09 0.20
C ARG A 55 9.14 -6.74 0.97
N GLU A 56 9.77 -7.73 0.36
CA GLU A 56 11.08 -8.21 0.81
C GLU A 56 12.14 -7.12 0.69
N TYR A 57 12.81 -6.81 1.80
CA TYR A 57 13.89 -5.85 1.85
C TYR A 57 14.95 -6.33 2.82
N ASN A 58 16.20 -6.45 2.36
CA ASN A 58 17.32 -7.00 3.14
C ASN A 58 17.01 -8.37 3.80
N GLY A 59 16.32 -9.26 3.07
CA GLY A 59 15.98 -10.60 3.53
C GLY A 59 14.87 -10.65 4.60
N LYS A 60 14.14 -9.56 4.77
CA LYS A 60 12.97 -9.49 5.65
C LYS A 60 11.81 -8.79 4.96
N TYR A 61 10.63 -9.38 5.07
CA TYR A 61 9.39 -8.71 4.74
C TYR A 61 9.18 -7.45 5.59
N THR A 62 9.17 -6.29 4.94
CA THR A 62 9.18 -4.98 5.58
C THR A 62 8.06 -4.12 5.01
N TYR A 63 7.33 -3.43 5.88
CA TYR A 63 6.36 -2.43 5.48
C TYR A 63 7.00 -1.05 5.32
N PHE A 64 6.46 -0.24 4.41
CA PHE A 64 6.99 1.07 4.10
C PHE A 64 5.93 2.17 4.25
N ALA A 65 6.34 3.33 4.74
CA ALA A 65 5.53 4.53 4.64
C ALA A 65 5.73 5.19 3.28
N THR A 66 4.64 5.69 2.69
CA THR A 66 4.62 6.27 1.34
C THR A 66 4.08 7.70 1.38
N GLN A 67 4.21 8.44 0.28
CA GLN A 67 3.59 9.79 0.15
C GLN A 67 2.17 9.74 -0.43
N THR A 68 1.79 8.61 -1.04
CA THR A 68 0.48 8.36 -1.64
C THR A 68 -0.18 7.17 -0.98
N PHE A 69 -1.51 7.03 -1.11
CA PHE A 69 -2.25 5.87 -0.61
C PHE A 69 -1.54 4.57 -1.04
N PRO A 70 -1.33 3.59 -0.12
CA PRO A 70 -2.00 3.45 1.18
C PRO A 70 -1.38 4.20 2.39
N PHE A 71 -0.36 5.03 2.20
CA PHE A 71 0.39 5.82 3.22
C PHE A 71 1.11 4.98 4.29
N PHE A 72 0.44 3.94 4.81
CA PHE A 72 0.83 3.06 5.92
C PHE A 72 0.44 1.59 5.59
N PRO A 73 0.92 0.60 6.39
CA PRO A 73 0.65 -0.82 6.16
C PRO A 73 -0.86 -1.15 6.09
N ARG A 74 -1.24 -2.06 5.20
CA ARG A 74 -2.65 -2.48 5.02
C ARG A 74 -2.98 -3.87 5.54
N CYS A 75 -1.97 -4.68 5.78
CA CYS A 75 -2.11 -6.00 6.36
C CYS A 75 -1.50 -6.04 7.75
N HIS A 76 -2.06 -6.89 8.60
CA HIS A 76 -1.50 -7.20 9.90
C HIS A 76 -0.67 -8.48 9.76
N TRP A 77 0.50 -8.50 10.38
CA TRP A 77 1.33 -9.70 10.48
C TRP A 77 1.45 -10.11 11.95
N GLY A 78 1.31 -11.40 12.23
CA GLY A 78 1.49 -11.96 13.57
C GLY A 78 0.31 -12.81 14.04
N HIS A 79 0.42 -13.34 15.26
CA HIS A 79 -0.65 -14.07 15.92
C HIS A 79 -1.52 -13.10 16.71
N ILE A 80 -2.85 -13.22 16.56
CA ILE A 80 -3.80 -12.48 17.38
C ILE A 80 -3.62 -12.92 18.83
N GLY A 81 -3.37 -11.95 19.72
CA GLY A 81 -3.25 -12.22 21.16
C GLY A 81 -4.54 -12.80 21.72
N ARG A 82 -4.43 -13.72 22.69
CA ARG A 82 -5.61 -14.41 23.26
C ARG A 82 -6.67 -13.45 23.83
N ASP A 83 -6.26 -12.28 24.31
CA ASP A 83 -7.17 -11.27 24.86
C ASP A 83 -8.11 -10.65 23.81
N PHE A 84 -7.74 -10.66 22.53
CA PHE A 84 -8.57 -10.18 21.42
C PHE A 84 -9.54 -11.23 20.88
N LEU A 85 -9.47 -12.46 21.39
CA LEU A 85 -10.40 -13.56 21.04
C LEU A 85 -11.56 -13.66 22.04
N LYS A 86 -11.62 -12.77 23.04
CA LYS A 86 -12.70 -12.73 24.02
C LYS A 86 -13.98 -12.17 23.36
N PRO A 87 -15.16 -12.76 23.60
CA PRO A 87 -16.43 -12.34 23.00
C PRO A 87 -16.84 -10.90 23.32
#